data_AF-A0A2S5NPC9-F1
#
_entry.id   AF-A0A2S5NPC9-F1
#
_cell.length_a   1.000
_cell.length_b   1.000
_cell.length_c   1.000
_cell.angle_alpha   90.00
_cell.angle_beta   90.00
_cell.angle_gamma   90.00
#
_symmetry.space_group_name_H-M   'P 1'
#
loop_
_entity.id
_entity.type
_entity.pdbx_description
1 polymer ?
#
loop_
_entity_poly.entity_id
_entity_poly.type
_entity_poly.pdbx_seq_one_letter_code
_entity_poly.pdbx_strand_id
1 'polypeptide(L)'
;AQAEIFVCKDSSNKLTYQDEPCLNQTVRKLKNIPDAPIEDQILARERIDRANALSAQRAATVELERQQKQKEFAELQAITIEKRKLELLELQANESQQATIPQWILGSRYGYPIGYTRPYAYRDGRKPDFNRPRTNRQRNNQTRNNRPINNQR
;
A
#
# COMPACT_ATOMS: atom_id res chain seq x y z
N ALA A 1 42.99 35.12 0.90
CA ALA A 1 43.95 34.11 1.39
C ALA A 1 43.24 32.76 1.36
N GLN A 2 43.77 31.77 0.64
CA GLN A 2 43.15 30.44 0.55
C GLN A 2 43.60 29.63 1.77
N ALA A 3 42.65 29.12 2.56
CA ALA A 3 42.97 28.26 3.71
C ALA A 3 43.52 26.91 3.22
N GLU A 4 44.71 26.52 3.68
CA GLU A 4 45.28 25.19 3.47
C GLU A 4 44.65 24.22 4.48
N ILE A 5 44.10 23.09 4.03
CA ILE A 5 43.58 22.07 4.94
C ILE A 5 44.72 21.13 5.31
N PHE A 6 45.02 20.99 6.60
CA PHE A 6 46.05 20.13 7.12
C PHE A 6 45.47 18.76 7.48
N VAL A 7 46.13 17.70 7.04
CA VAL A 7 45.82 16.33 7.46
C VAL A 7 46.71 15.97 8.63
N CYS A 8 46.11 15.88 9.80
CA CYS A 8 46.78 15.58 11.06
C CYS A 8 46.71 14.11 11.38
N LYS A 9 47.75 13.61 12.05
CA LYS A 9 47.79 12.27 12.60
C LYS A 9 47.95 12.33 14.10
N ASP A 10 46.99 11.74 14.81
CA ASP A 10 47.03 11.66 16.27
C ASP A 10 47.91 10.51 16.76
N SER A 11 48.22 10.50 18.06
CA SER A 11 48.98 9.42 18.73
C SER A 11 48.35 8.03 18.57
N SER A 12 47.03 7.99 18.34
CA SER A 12 46.26 6.78 18.02
C SER A 12 46.30 6.39 16.53
N ASN A 13 47.14 7.03 15.72
CA ASN A 13 47.23 6.90 14.27
C ASN A 13 45.95 7.29 13.49
N LYS A 14 44.97 7.96 14.10
CA LYS A 14 43.78 8.45 13.42
C LYS A 14 44.11 9.69 12.58
N LEU A 15 43.54 9.77 11.37
CA LEU A 15 43.66 10.93 10.50
C LEU A 15 42.50 11.90 10.73
N THR A 16 42.81 13.17 10.93
CA THR A 16 41.83 14.26 11.05
C THR A 16 42.17 15.39 10.10
N TYR A 17 41.16 16.12 9.63
CA TYR A 17 41.32 17.26 8.73
C TYR A 17 41.04 18.53 9.52
N GLN A 18 41.95 19.49 9.49
CA GLN A 18 41.88 20.73 10.26
C GLN A 18 42.35 21.90 9.39
N ASP A 19 41.79 23.08 9.62
CA ASP A 19 42.20 24.31 8.91
C ASP A 19 43.43 24.96 9.57
N GLU A 20 43.72 24.60 10.81
CA GLU A 20 44.92 25.01 11.55
C GLU A 20 46.05 23.96 11.43
N PRO A 21 47.32 24.39 11.54
CA PRO A 21 48.45 23.46 11.51
C PRO A 21 48.36 22.45 12.67
N CYS A 22 48.63 21.18 12.35
CA CYS A 22 48.54 20.11 13.33
C CYS A 22 49.53 20.31 14.48
N LEU A 23 49.03 20.21 15.71
CA LEU A 23 49.84 20.32 16.93
C LEU A 23 50.95 19.27 17.02
N ASN A 24 50.67 18.04 16.56
CA ASN A 24 51.57 16.90 16.72
C ASN A 24 52.31 16.55 15.42
N GLN A 25 51.58 16.07 14.40
CA GLN A 25 52.16 15.63 13.14
C GLN A 25 51.24 15.97 11.96
N THR A 26 51.76 16.76 11.03
CA THR A 26 51.16 17.01 9.71
C THR A 26 51.60 15.89 8.75
N VAL A 27 50.64 15.14 8.19
CA VAL A 27 50.91 14.09 7.21
C VAL A 27 51.02 14.68 5.80
N ARG A 28 50.09 15.55 5.46
CA ARG A 28 50.05 16.26 4.18
C ARG A 28 49.19 17.51 4.29
N LYS A 29 49.45 18.47 3.41
CA LYS A 29 48.57 19.62 3.19
C LYS A 29 47.75 19.37 1.94
N LEU A 30 46.44 19.50 2.05
CA LEU A 30 45.55 19.51 0.91
C LEU A 30 45.51 20.93 0.36
N LYS A 31 45.93 21.09 -0.89
CA LYS A 31 45.72 22.34 -1.62
C LYS A 31 44.23 22.49 -1.88
N ASN A 32 43.71 23.67 -1.61
CA ASN A 32 42.34 23.97 -1.93
C ASN A 32 42.20 23.97 -3.46
N ILE A 33 41.20 23.25 -3.98
CA ILE A 33 40.92 23.24 -5.42
C ILE A 33 40.30 24.62 -5.70
N PRO A 34 40.81 25.39 -6.68
CA PRO A 34 40.20 26.67 -6.99
C PRO A 34 38.73 26.45 -7.36
N ASP A 35 37.87 27.37 -6.94
CA ASP A 35 36.47 27.34 -7.34
C ASP A 35 36.38 27.26 -8.86
N ALA A 36 35.38 26.51 -9.35
CA ALA A 36 35.12 26.38 -10.78
C ALA A 36 34.97 27.78 -11.41
N PRO A 37 35.37 27.97 -12.68
CA PRO A 37 35.25 29.26 -13.34
C PRO A 37 33.79 29.75 -13.30
N ILE A 38 33.62 31.07 -13.24
CA ILE A 38 32.30 31.71 -13.06
C ILE A 38 31.30 31.24 -14.13
N GLU A 39 31.78 31.04 -15.36
CA GLU A 39 30.97 30.51 -16.48
C GLU A 39 30.38 29.14 -16.17
N ASP A 40 31.19 28.22 -15.63
CA ASP A 40 30.72 26.87 -15.25
C ASP A 40 29.72 26.94 -14.10
N GLN A 41 29.91 27.87 -13.15
CA GLN A 41 28.96 28.08 -12.06
C GLN A 41 27.61 28.58 -12.58
N ILE A 42 27.60 29.48 -13.56
CA ILE A 42 26.38 29.98 -14.21
C ILE A 42 25.67 28.84 -14.95
N LEU A 43 26.41 28.07 -15.76
CA LEU A 43 25.86 26.93 -16.50
C LEU A 43 25.29 25.86 -15.56
N ALA A 44 25.95 25.60 -14.43
CA ALA A 44 25.44 24.67 -13.42
C ALA A 44 24.13 25.17 -12.80
N ARG A 45 24.04 26.47 -12.46
CA ARG A 45 22.80 27.07 -11.93
C ARG A 45 21.67 26.98 -12.93
N GLU A 46 21.91 27.33 -14.20
CA GLU A 46 20.89 27.22 -15.23
C GLU A 46 20.37 25.78 -15.41
N ARG A 47 21.26 24.78 -15.32
CA ARG A 47 20.86 23.36 -15.39
C ARG A 47 19.97 22.97 -14.21
N ILE A 48 20.31 23.44 -13.01
CA ILE A 48 19.49 23.21 -11.80
C ILE A 48 18.12 23.86 -11.96
N ASP A 49 18.08 25.11 -12.41
CA ASP A 49 16.82 25.85 -12.59
C ASP A 49 15.92 25.18 -13.63
N ARG A 50 16.49 24.71 -14.75
CA ARG A 50 15.76 23.94 -15.77
C ARG A 50 15.24 22.62 -15.21
N ALA A 51 16.04 21.89 -14.44
CA ALA A 51 15.62 20.64 -13.81
C ALA A 51 14.48 20.85 -12.80
N ASN A 52 14.56 21.91 -12.00
CA ASN A 52 13.53 22.29 -11.04
C ASN A 52 12.22 22.68 -11.75
N ALA A 53 12.30 23.47 -12.82
CA ALA A 53 11.14 23.85 -13.62
C ALA A 53 10.45 22.60 -14.23
N LEU A 54 11.23 21.67 -14.79
CA LEU A 54 10.69 20.41 -15.32
C LEU A 54 10.09 19.53 -14.22
N SER A 55 10.71 19.48 -13.04
CA SER A 55 10.17 18.74 -11.89
C SER A 55 8.83 19.32 -11.44
N ALA A 56 8.71 20.64 -11.36
CA ALA A 56 7.46 21.31 -10.99
C ALA A 56 6.35 21.05 -12.02
N GLN A 57 6.67 21.08 -13.31
CA GLN A 57 5.71 20.73 -14.36
C GLN A 57 5.21 19.29 -14.23
N ARG A 58 6.12 18.32 -14.01
CA ARG A 58 5.76 16.91 -13.80
C ARG A 58 4.90 16.70 -12.56
N ALA A 59 5.17 17.42 -11.47
CA ALA A 59 4.35 17.36 -10.27
C ALA A 59 2.91 17.83 -10.57
N ALA A 60 2.77 18.97 -11.25
CA ALA A 60 1.46 19.51 -11.63
C ALA A 60 0.66 18.54 -12.54
N THR A 61 1.32 17.89 -13.51
CA THR A 61 0.64 16.91 -14.36
C THR A 61 0.16 15.68 -13.58
N VAL A 62 0.97 15.20 -12.64
CA VAL A 62 0.60 14.05 -11.80
C VAL A 62 -0.58 14.37 -10.88
N GLU A 63 -0.63 15.58 -10.33
CA GLU A 63 -1.77 16.03 -9.53
C GLU A 63 -3.06 16.11 -10.36
N LEU A 64 -3.00 16.63 -11.58
CA LEU A 64 -4.14 16.68 -12.50
C LEU A 64 -4.63 15.27 -12.87
N GLU A 65 -3.73 14.35 -13.22
CA GLU A 65 -4.08 12.96 -13.51
C GLU A 65 -4.72 12.27 -12.29
N ARG A 66 -4.24 12.57 -11.08
CA ARG A 66 -4.81 12.02 -9.85
C ARG A 66 -6.24 12.51 -9.65
N GLN A 67 -6.51 13.79 -9.89
CA GLN A 67 -7.86 14.35 -9.79
C GLN A 67 -8.80 13.74 -10.85
N GLN A 68 -8.32 13.53 -12.08
CA GLN A 68 -9.11 12.87 -13.14
C GLN A 68 -9.47 11.44 -12.75
N LYS A 69 -8.49 10.64 -12.30
CA LYS A 69 -8.73 9.26 -11.83
C LYS A 69 -9.71 9.18 -10.67
N GLN A 70 -9.68 10.17 -9.77
CA GLN A 70 -10.65 10.24 -8.66
C GLN A 70 -12.07 10.50 -9.16
N LYS A 71 -12.24 11.37 -10.16
CA LYS A 71 -13.55 11.64 -10.79
C LYS A 71 -14.07 10.41 -11.53
N GLU A 72 -13.24 9.80 -12.37
CA GLU A 72 -13.60 8.57 -13.09
C GLU A 72 -14.01 7.44 -12.13
N PHE A 73 -13.26 7.28 -11.03
CA PHE A 73 -13.58 6.29 -10.01
C PHE A 73 -14.93 6.59 -9.31
N ALA A 74 -15.20 7.85 -9.00
CA ALA A 74 -16.48 8.26 -8.41
C ALA A 74 -17.66 8.00 -9.36
N GLU A 75 -17.50 8.30 -10.66
CA GLU A 75 -18.50 8.02 -11.69
C GLU A 75 -18.76 6.52 -11.83
N LEU A 76 -17.71 5.70 -11.89
CA LEU A 76 -17.84 4.25 -11.93
C LEU A 76 -18.54 3.70 -10.67
N GLN A 77 -18.22 4.23 -9.49
CA GLN A 77 -18.92 3.87 -8.26
C GLN A 77 -20.41 4.21 -8.32
N ALA A 78 -20.78 5.40 -8.79
CA ALA A 78 -22.18 5.79 -8.95
C ALA A 78 -22.93 4.81 -9.88
N ILE A 79 -22.34 4.46 -11.03
CA ILE A 79 -22.91 3.48 -11.95
C ILE A 79 -23.08 2.11 -11.27
N THR A 80 -22.12 1.66 -10.48
CA THR A 80 -22.24 0.37 -9.78
C THR A 80 -23.34 0.36 -8.72
N ILE A 81 -23.55 1.49 -8.03
CA ILE A 81 -24.64 1.65 -7.06
C ILE A 81 -25.99 1.62 -7.76
N GLU A 82 -26.13 2.33 -8.89
CA GLU A 82 -27.35 2.33 -9.69
C GLU A 82 -27.67 0.93 -10.21
N LYS A 83 -26.67 0.20 -10.74
CA LYS A 83 -26.86 -1.20 -11.17
C LYS A 83 -27.35 -2.11 -10.05
N ARG A 84 -26.74 -2.01 -8.86
CA ARG A 84 -27.20 -2.79 -7.68
C ARG A 84 -28.62 -2.43 -7.27
N LYS A 85 -28.97 -1.15 -7.33
CA LYS A 85 -30.34 -0.69 -7.02
C LYS A 85 -31.34 -1.28 -8.01
N LEU A 86 -31.01 -1.29 -9.30
CA LEU A 86 -31.84 -1.89 -10.34
C LEU A 86 -32.01 -3.40 -10.12
N GLU A 87 -30.93 -4.12 -9.83
CA GLU A 87 -30.96 -5.56 -9.54
C GLU A 87 -31.85 -5.88 -8.33
N LEU A 88 -31.78 -5.08 -7.26
CA LEU A 88 -32.66 -5.26 -6.09
C LEU A 88 -34.14 -5.01 -6.42
N LEU A 89 -34.44 -4.02 -7.27
CA LEU A 89 -35.82 -3.75 -7.71
C LEU A 89 -36.36 -4.86 -8.60
N GLU A 90 -35.51 -5.44 -9.47
CA GLU A 90 -35.87 -6.60 -10.29
C GLU A 90 -36.18 -7.84 -9.43
N LEU A 91 -35.37 -8.10 -8.39
CA LEU A 91 -35.63 -9.17 -7.43
C LEU A 91 -36.97 -8.96 -6.70
N GLN A 92 -37.23 -7.75 -6.21
CA GLN A 92 -38.49 -7.42 -5.54
C GLN A 92 -39.70 -7.55 -6.47
N ALA A 93 -39.56 -7.15 -7.75
CA ALA A 93 -40.60 -7.32 -8.74
C ALA A 93 -40.89 -8.81 -9.00
N ASN A 94 -39.86 -9.64 -9.13
CA ASN A 94 -40.00 -11.09 -9.30
C ASN A 94 -40.66 -11.74 -8.07
N GLU A 95 -40.27 -11.37 -6.85
CA GLU A 95 -40.91 -11.83 -5.61
C GLU A 95 -42.39 -11.45 -5.55
N SER A 96 -42.76 -10.23 -5.98
CA SER A 96 -44.16 -9.79 -6.00
C SER A 96 -45.03 -10.53 -7.03
N GLN A 97 -44.44 -10.98 -8.14
CA GLN A 97 -45.14 -11.78 -9.16
C GLN A 97 -45.24 -13.25 -8.77
N GLN A 98 -44.35 -13.73 -7.90
CA GLN A 98 -44.43 -15.06 -7.28
C GLN A 98 -45.44 -15.04 -6.14
N ALA A 99 -46.71 -14.82 -6.51
CA ALA A 99 -47.86 -14.92 -5.62
C ALA A 99 -47.73 -16.21 -4.81
N THR A 100 -47.59 -16.06 -3.50
CA THR A 100 -47.48 -17.14 -2.53
C THR A 100 -48.72 -18.03 -2.70
N ILE A 101 -48.57 -19.20 -3.34
CA ILE A 101 -49.62 -20.21 -3.34
C ILE A 101 -49.84 -20.57 -1.87
N PRO A 102 -51.02 -20.32 -1.30
CA PRO A 102 -51.22 -20.58 0.12
C PRO A 102 -51.07 -22.08 0.38
N GLN A 103 -50.12 -22.45 1.25
CA GLN A 103 -49.81 -23.84 1.58
C GLN A 103 -50.94 -24.59 2.31
N TRP A 104 -52.09 -23.95 2.57
CA TRP A 104 -53.25 -24.60 3.19
C TRP A 104 -54.11 -25.39 2.18
N ILE A 105 -53.75 -25.41 0.90
CA ILE A 105 -54.40 -26.24 -0.14
C ILE A 105 -53.51 -27.44 -0.49
N LEU A 106 -53.06 -28.20 0.52
CA LEU A 106 -52.61 -29.58 0.32
C LEU A 106 -53.09 -30.43 1.50
N GLY A 107 -54.16 -31.20 1.28
CA GLY A 107 -54.38 -32.42 2.04
C GLY A 107 -55.64 -32.58 2.88
N SER A 108 -56.75 -31.91 2.56
CA SER A 108 -58.07 -32.35 3.06
C SER A 108 -58.58 -33.55 2.26
N ARG A 109 -57.90 -34.70 2.30
CA ARG A 109 -58.49 -35.99 1.89
C ARG A 109 -57.60 -37.18 2.28
N TYR A 110 -58.20 -38.04 3.11
CA TYR A 110 -57.80 -39.39 3.50
C TYR A 110 -56.90 -39.51 4.73
N GLY A 111 -57.50 -40.09 5.77
CA GLY A 111 -57.02 -40.08 7.13
C GLY A 111 -55.83 -41.00 7.38
N TYR A 112 -54.94 -40.52 8.23
CA TYR A 112 -54.05 -41.33 9.04
C TYR A 112 -54.05 -40.76 10.46
N PRO A 113 -54.13 -41.61 11.50
CA PRO A 113 -54.31 -41.16 12.86
C PRO A 113 -53.04 -40.50 13.39
N ILE A 114 -53.24 -39.41 14.12
CA ILE A 114 -52.24 -38.72 14.93
C ILE A 114 -51.77 -39.69 16.02
N GLY A 115 -50.72 -40.45 15.71
CA GLY A 115 -50.13 -41.44 16.59
C GLY A 115 -48.87 -40.90 17.24
N TYR A 116 -48.99 -40.48 18.49
CA TYR A 116 -48.01 -40.61 19.58
C TYR A 116 -46.51 -40.41 19.26
N THR A 117 -46.01 -39.28 19.77
CA THR A 117 -44.65 -39.07 20.32
C THR A 117 -43.75 -40.32 20.45
N ARG A 118 -42.63 -40.29 19.73
CA ARG A 118 -41.41 -41.04 20.11
C ARG A 118 -40.23 -40.07 20.25
N PRO A 119 -39.44 -40.15 21.32
CA PRO A 119 -38.31 -39.26 21.52
C PRO A 119 -37.12 -39.71 20.67
N TYR A 120 -36.49 -38.73 20.03
CA TYR A 120 -35.12 -38.67 19.53
C TYR A 120 -34.30 -39.98 19.53
N ALA A 121 -34.15 -40.59 18.34
CA ALA A 121 -32.98 -41.42 18.03
C ALA A 121 -31.98 -40.56 17.25
N TYR A 122 -31.03 -39.94 17.95
CA TYR A 122 -29.84 -39.38 17.33
C TYR A 122 -28.95 -40.53 16.86
N ARG A 123 -29.09 -40.94 15.60
CA ARG A 123 -28.07 -41.73 14.91
C ARG A 123 -27.27 -40.76 14.05
N ASP A 124 -25.99 -40.64 14.42
CA ASP A 124 -24.91 -39.90 13.75
C ASP A 124 -24.85 -38.39 14.03
N GLY A 125 -24.18 -38.09 15.16
CA GLY A 125 -23.93 -36.76 15.69
C GLY A 125 -22.93 -35.94 14.90
N ARG A 126 -23.39 -35.26 13.85
CA ARG A 126 -22.76 -34.02 13.34
C ARG A 126 -23.84 -32.98 13.03
N LYS A 127 -24.17 -32.14 14.00
CA LYS A 127 -24.80 -30.86 13.73
C LYS A 127 -23.74 -29.95 13.09
N PRO A 128 -24.05 -29.16 12.04
CA PRO A 128 -23.13 -28.14 11.57
C PRO A 128 -23.08 -27.03 12.63
N ASP A 129 -21.91 -26.84 13.25
CA ASP A 129 -21.64 -25.78 14.20
C ASP A 129 -21.85 -24.40 13.53
N PHE A 130 -23.03 -23.83 13.69
CA PHE A 130 -23.40 -22.54 13.11
C PHE A 130 -22.93 -21.32 13.92
N ASN A 131 -22.05 -21.51 14.93
CA ASN A 131 -21.56 -20.42 15.78
C ASN A 131 -20.10 -20.65 16.23
N ARG A 132 -19.16 -20.69 15.29
CA ARG A 132 -17.74 -20.52 15.62
C ARG A 132 -17.27 -19.14 15.16
N PRO A 133 -16.92 -18.21 16.06
CA PRO A 133 -16.37 -16.93 15.66
C PRO A 133 -15.06 -17.17 14.90
N ARG A 134 -14.96 -16.62 13.68
CA ARG A 134 -13.72 -16.58 12.90
C ARG A 134 -12.71 -15.75 13.68
N THR A 135 -11.83 -16.41 14.44
CA THR A 135 -10.64 -15.75 14.98
C THR A 135 -9.74 -15.39 13.81
N ASN A 136 -9.51 -14.09 13.64
CA ASN A 136 -8.76 -13.47 12.56
C ASN A 136 -7.28 -13.84 12.71
N ARG A 137 -6.88 -15.01 12.20
CA ARG A 137 -5.47 -15.43 12.19
C ARG A 137 -4.78 -14.70 11.05
N GLN A 138 -4.13 -13.59 11.38
CA GLN A 138 -3.29 -12.83 10.45
C GLN A 138 -2.28 -13.79 9.81
N ARG A 139 -2.39 -13.95 8.49
CA ARG A 139 -1.43 -14.68 7.68
C ARG A 139 -0.18 -13.81 7.59
N ASN A 140 0.78 -14.02 8.49
CA ASN A 140 2.11 -13.43 8.42
C ASN A 140 2.80 -13.94 7.16
N ASN A 141 2.66 -13.20 6.05
CA ASN A 141 3.57 -13.33 4.92
C ASN A 141 4.87 -12.65 5.31
N GLN A 142 5.71 -13.35 6.07
CA GLN A 142 7.12 -12.99 6.18
C GLN A 142 7.74 -13.23 4.80
N THR A 143 7.93 -12.15 4.05
CA THR A 143 8.84 -12.08 2.90
C THR A 143 10.26 -12.30 3.40
N ARG A 144 10.63 -13.57 3.60
CA ARG A 144 12.01 -13.99 3.77
C ARG A 144 12.64 -14.05 2.39
N ASN A 145 13.22 -12.94 1.91
CA ASN A 145 14.27 -12.90 0.88
C ASN A 145 14.87 -11.48 0.76
N ASN A 146 15.54 -11.00 1.81
CA ASN A 146 16.63 -10.02 1.64
C ASN A 146 17.95 -10.79 1.65
N ARG A 147 18.44 -11.16 0.46
CA ARG A 147 19.81 -11.63 0.28
C ARG A 147 20.57 -10.51 -0.43
N PRO A 148 21.53 -9.82 0.21
CA PRO A 148 22.38 -8.88 -0.52
C PRO A 148 23.27 -9.68 -1.46
N ILE A 149 23.17 -9.42 -2.76
CA ILE A 149 24.14 -9.89 -3.75
C ILE A 149 25.40 -9.06 -3.52
N ASN A 150 26.32 -9.61 -2.75
CA ASN A 150 27.67 -9.10 -2.63
C ASN A 150 28.56 -9.95 -3.53
N ASN A 151 28.75 -9.52 -4.78
CA ASN A 151 29.78 -10.05 -5.66
C ASN A 151 30.72 -8.91 -6.04
N GLN A 152 31.65 -8.64 -5.13
CA GLN A 152 32.97 -8.16 -5.49
C GLN A 152 33.80 -9.37 -5.94
N ARG A 153 34.28 -9.33 -7.18
CA ARG A 153 35.61 -9.81 -7.60
C ARG A 153 35.87 -9.37 -9.03
#